data_AF-A0A0A0NNE1-F1
#
_entry.id   AF-A0A0A0NNE1-F1
#
_cell.length_a   1.000
_cell.length_b   1.000
_cell.length_c   1.000
_cell.angle_alpha   90.00
_cell.angle_beta   90.00
_cell.angle_gamma   90.00
#
_symmetry.space_group_name_H-M   'P 1'
#
loop_
_entity.id
_entity.type
_entity.pdbx_description
1 polymer ?
#
loop_
_entity_poly.entity_id
_entity_poly.type
_entity_poly.pdbx_seq_one_letter_code
_entity_poly.pdbx_strand_id
1 'polypeptide(L)'
;MTVASFTSVSLTPPLVAFLPGKTSSTFPVIAERGTFCVNVLATGQEGICRALSVSGGDKFAEVAWQPGPHGDPVIDGVVAWIDCGIEAVHDAGDHYIVIGRVNDLDADSTAAPLLFFRSRYNHLVSA
;
A
#
# COMPACT_ATOMS: atom_id res chain seq x y z
N MET A 1 -5.52 -4.58 1.15
CA MET A 1 -5.35 -5.07 -0.24
C MET A 1 -3.88 -4.98 -0.59
N THR A 2 -3.41 -5.70 -1.60
CA THR A 2 -2.05 -5.57 -2.12
C THR A 2 -2.08 -4.95 -3.51
N VAL A 3 -1.17 -4.02 -3.78
CA VAL A 3 -0.99 -3.38 -5.08
C VAL A 3 0.49 -3.39 -5.47
N ALA A 4 0.76 -3.55 -6.76
CA ALA A 4 2.10 -3.38 -7.35
C ALA A 4 2.19 -2.12 -8.24
N SER A 5 1.12 -1.32 -8.25
CA SER A 5 0.95 -0.13 -9.09
C SER A 5 1.33 1.19 -8.40
N PHE A 6 1.88 1.11 -7.18
CA PHE A 6 2.24 2.28 -6.39
C PHE A 6 3.35 3.09 -7.06
N THR A 7 3.18 4.41 -7.12
CA THR A 7 4.17 5.32 -7.72
C THR A 7 4.14 6.71 -7.09
N SER A 8 5.26 7.42 -7.17
CA SER A 8 5.32 8.86 -6.86
C SER A 8 4.73 9.68 -8.01
N VAL A 9 4.08 10.80 -7.69
CA VAL A 9 3.40 11.68 -8.67
C VAL A 9 3.94 13.11 -8.63
N SER A 10 4.09 13.68 -7.43
CA SER A 10 4.53 15.08 -7.27
C SER A 10 5.30 15.26 -5.97
N LEU A 11 6.22 16.23 -5.95
CA LEU A 11 6.94 16.65 -4.75
C LEU A 11 6.24 17.81 -4.03
N THR A 12 5.69 18.78 -4.79
CA THR A 12 5.04 19.96 -4.22
C THR A 12 3.72 20.25 -4.97
N PRO A 13 2.55 19.89 -4.40
CA PRO A 13 2.39 19.15 -3.13
C PRO A 13 2.89 17.69 -3.25
N PRO A 14 3.20 17.02 -2.12
CA PRO A 14 3.66 15.64 -2.16
C PRO A 14 2.49 14.70 -2.49
N LEU A 15 2.56 14.05 -3.66
CA LEU A 15 1.51 13.17 -4.17
C LEU A 15 2.06 11.81 -4.57
N VAL A 16 1.26 10.79 -4.31
CA VAL A 16 1.47 9.40 -4.73
C VAL A 16 0.23 8.89 -5.47
N ALA A 17 0.36 7.77 -6.18
CA ALA A 17 -0.77 7.10 -6.81
C ALA A 17 -0.72 5.59 -6.65
N PHE A 18 -1.91 4.97 -6.68
CA PHE A 18 -2.09 3.54 -6.86
C PHE A 18 -3.33 3.26 -7.71
N LEU A 19 -3.39 2.07 -8.30
CA LEU A 19 -4.42 1.69 -9.26
C LEU A 19 -5.20 0.47 -8.76
N PRO A 20 -6.30 0.65 -8.00
CA PRO A 20 -7.16 -0.44 -7.59
C PRO A 20 -8.12 -0.84 -8.73
N GLY A 21 -8.37 -2.14 -8.88
CA GLY A 21 -9.39 -2.64 -9.80
C GLY A 21 -10.80 -2.28 -9.33
N LYS A 22 -11.72 -2.02 -10.26
CA LYS A 22 -13.13 -1.70 -9.97
C LYS A 22 -13.88 -2.84 -9.25
N THR A 23 -13.37 -4.06 -9.33
CA THR A 23 -13.90 -5.25 -8.65
C THR A 23 -13.37 -5.41 -7.22
N SER A 24 -12.49 -4.52 -6.74
CA SER A 24 -11.95 -4.57 -5.38
C SER A 24 -13.05 -4.36 -4.34
N SER A 25 -13.15 -5.28 -3.38
CA SER A 25 -14.01 -5.10 -2.20
C SER A 25 -13.41 -4.19 -1.14
N THR A 26 -12.10 -3.90 -1.21
CA THR A 26 -11.41 -3.05 -0.23
C THR A 26 -11.41 -1.57 -0.64
N PHE A 27 -11.38 -1.26 -1.94
CA PHE A 27 -11.27 0.14 -2.37
C PHE A 27 -12.48 1.00 -2.00
N PRO A 28 -13.75 0.53 -2.10
CA PRO A 28 -14.90 1.31 -1.67
C PRO A 28 -14.81 1.76 -0.21
N VAL A 29 -14.28 0.91 0.69
CA VAL A 29 -14.07 1.25 2.10
C VAL A 29 -13.02 2.35 2.27
N ILE A 30 -11.92 2.29 1.51
CA ILE A 30 -10.88 3.33 1.51
C ILE A 30 -11.45 4.65 0.95
N ALA A 31 -12.21 4.58 -0.14
CA ALA A 31 -12.81 5.74 -0.78
C ALA A 31 -13.82 6.44 0.15
N GLU A 32 -14.64 5.69 0.89
CA GLU A 32 -15.57 6.22 1.88
C GLU A 32 -14.85 6.89 3.07
N ARG A 33 -13.74 6.29 3.53
CA ARG A 33 -12.93 6.84 4.63
C ARG A 33 -12.13 8.08 4.22
N GLY A 34 -11.79 8.21 2.93
CA GLY A 34 -11.03 9.34 2.38
C GLY A 34 -9.54 9.36 2.73
N THR A 35 -9.04 8.33 3.42
CA THR A 35 -7.67 8.21 3.94
C THR A 35 -7.19 6.78 3.80
N PHE A 36 -5.88 6.60 3.65
CA PHE A 36 -5.24 5.30 3.56
C PHE A 36 -3.77 5.36 3.97
N CYS A 37 -3.24 4.23 4.44
CA CYS A 37 -1.80 4.05 4.67
C CYS A 37 -1.23 3.05 3.66
N VAL A 38 -0.18 3.45 2.95
CA VAL A 38 0.63 2.56 2.12
C VAL A 38 1.68 1.91 3.00
N ASN A 39 1.82 0.59 2.90
CA ASN A 39 2.81 -0.20 3.61
C ASN A 39 3.75 -0.86 2.60
N VAL A 40 5.01 -0.45 2.55
CA VAL A 40 6.02 -0.99 1.63
C VAL A 40 6.65 -2.22 2.28
N LEU A 41 6.25 -3.40 1.82
CA LEU A 41 6.63 -4.66 2.45
C LEU A 41 8.13 -4.97 2.30
N ALA A 42 8.73 -5.53 3.35
CA ALA A 42 10.10 -6.05 3.36
C ALA A 42 10.18 -7.49 2.83
N THR A 43 11.37 -7.95 2.41
CA THR A 43 11.60 -9.27 1.80
C THR A 43 10.98 -10.45 2.58
N GLY A 44 10.97 -10.40 3.92
CA GLY A 44 10.39 -11.46 4.77
C GLY A 44 8.86 -11.46 4.86
N GLN A 45 8.18 -10.48 4.29
CA GLN A 45 6.74 -10.26 4.46
C GLN A 45 5.88 -10.84 3.32
N GLU A 46 6.36 -11.90 2.64
CA GLU A 46 5.59 -12.62 1.62
C GLU A 46 4.25 -13.16 2.16
N GLY A 47 4.25 -13.68 3.40
CA GLY A 47 3.03 -14.17 4.05
C GLY A 47 1.97 -13.09 4.21
N ILE A 48 2.38 -11.91 4.69
CA ILE A 48 1.52 -10.73 4.82
C ILE A 48 1.01 -10.29 3.45
N CYS A 49 1.89 -10.23 2.45
CA CYS A 49 1.52 -9.88 1.08
C CYS A 49 0.40 -10.79 0.53
N ARG A 50 0.52 -12.11 0.75
CA ARG A 50 -0.50 -13.09 0.34
C ARG A 50 -1.80 -12.92 1.13
N ALA A 51 -1.73 -12.78 2.45
CA ALA A 51 -2.89 -12.59 3.31
C ALA A 51 -3.71 -11.33 2.94
N LEU A 52 -3.03 -10.24 2.58
CA LEU A 52 -3.69 -8.99 2.18
C LEU A 52 -4.20 -9.02 0.72
N SER A 53 -3.79 -10.00 -0.08
CA SER A 53 -4.19 -10.16 -1.49
C SER A 53 -5.50 -10.92 -1.68
N VAL A 54 -5.92 -11.76 -0.73
CA VAL A 54 -7.17 -12.52 -0.85
C VAL A 54 -8.39 -11.64 -0.54
N SER A 55 -9.55 -12.01 -1.07
CA SER A 55 -10.84 -11.34 -0.81
C SER A 55 -11.55 -11.95 0.40
N GLY A 56 -12.24 -11.13 1.19
CA GLY A 56 -12.98 -11.57 2.38
C GLY A 56 -12.08 -11.90 3.57
N GLY A 57 -12.71 -12.36 4.66
CA GLY A 57 -12.04 -12.71 5.91
C GLY A 57 -11.47 -11.52 6.69
N ASP A 58 -11.01 -11.81 7.90
CA ASP A 58 -10.20 -10.86 8.68
C ASP A 58 -8.76 -10.94 8.20
N LYS A 59 -8.40 -10.06 7.26
CA LYS A 59 -7.06 -10.02 6.63
C LYS A 59 -5.95 -9.57 7.58
N PHE A 60 -6.32 -8.99 8.72
CA PHE A 60 -5.38 -8.46 9.71
C PHE A 60 -5.29 -9.34 10.97
N ALA A 61 -6.08 -10.42 11.07
CA ALA A 61 -6.11 -11.30 12.24
C ALA A 61 -4.71 -11.79 12.69
N GLU A 62 -3.81 -12.05 11.74
CA GLU A 62 -2.44 -12.54 12.00
C GLU A 62 -1.36 -11.55 11.53
N VAL A 63 -1.73 -10.29 11.31
CA VAL A 63 -0.80 -9.23 10.91
C VAL A 63 -0.59 -8.32 12.11
N ALA A 64 0.65 -8.19 12.59
CA ALA A 64 0.97 -7.19 13.59
C ALA A 64 0.93 -5.79 12.95
N TRP A 65 0.14 -4.89 13.54
CA TRP A 65 0.00 -3.52 13.08
C TRP A 65 -0.35 -2.58 14.24
N GLN A 66 -0.08 -1.30 14.02
CA GLN A 66 -0.42 -0.21 14.91
C GLN A 66 -1.15 0.90 14.14
N PRO A 67 -2.03 1.68 14.80
CA PRO A 67 -2.70 2.80 14.14
C PRO A 67 -1.68 3.90 13.78
N GLY A 68 -1.67 4.30 12.52
CA GLY A 68 -0.94 5.48 12.04
C GLY A 68 -1.63 6.79 12.41
N PRO A 69 -1.15 7.94 11.88
CA PRO A 69 -1.67 9.26 12.22
C PRO A 69 -3.19 9.43 12.01
N HIS A 70 -3.74 8.91 10.91
CA HIS A 70 -5.19 8.90 10.68
C HIS A 70 -5.89 7.65 11.22
N GLY A 71 -5.20 6.76 11.93
CA GLY A 71 -5.72 5.48 12.43
C GLY A 71 -5.77 4.36 11.39
N ASP A 72 -5.19 4.57 10.20
CA ASP A 72 -4.97 3.52 9.22
C ASP A 72 -3.88 2.55 9.68
N PRO A 73 -3.94 1.26 9.31
CA PRO A 73 -2.99 0.27 9.80
C PRO A 73 -1.57 0.48 9.22
N VAL A 74 -0.61 0.68 10.12
CA VAL A 74 0.84 0.61 9.85
C VAL A 74 1.32 -0.77 10.29
N ILE A 75 1.80 -1.57 9.34
CA ILE A 75 2.25 -2.94 9.56
C ILE A 75 3.66 -2.94 10.14
N ASP A 76 3.91 -3.80 11.12
CA ASP A 76 5.24 -3.90 11.74
C ASP A 76 6.28 -4.47 10.77
N GLY A 77 7.50 -3.90 10.79
CA GLY A 77 8.64 -4.40 10.00
C GLY A 77 8.57 -4.11 8.49
N VAL A 78 7.72 -3.16 8.07
CA VAL A 78 7.71 -2.63 6.70
C VAL A 78 8.96 -1.79 6.45
N VAL A 79 9.38 -1.72 5.18
CA VAL A 79 10.46 -0.82 4.73
C VAL A 79 10.07 0.64 4.89
N ALA A 80 8.80 0.95 4.64
CA ALA A 80 8.25 2.29 4.80
C ALA A 80 6.74 2.23 4.98
N TRP A 81 6.19 3.25 5.64
CA TRP A 81 4.77 3.53 5.64
C TRP A 81 4.53 4.98 5.22
N ILE A 82 3.40 5.22 4.54
CA ILE A 82 3.06 6.52 3.96
C ILE A 82 1.58 6.77 4.21
N ASP A 83 1.28 7.70 5.11
CA ASP A 83 -0.07 8.13 5.45
C ASP A 83 -0.56 9.15 4.41
N CYS A 84 -1.75 8.90 3.86
CA CYS A 84 -2.30 9.69 2.76
C CYS A 84 -3.77 10.03 2.95
N GLY A 85 -4.15 11.24 2.54
CA GLY A 85 -5.53 11.58 2.21
C GLY A 85 -5.79 11.38 0.72
N ILE A 86 -7.00 10.97 0.32
CA ILE A 86 -7.38 10.91 -1.10
C ILE A 86 -7.50 12.33 -1.64
N GLU A 87 -6.68 12.66 -2.64
CA GLU A 87 -6.69 13.93 -3.36
C GLU A 87 -7.66 13.87 -4.55
N ALA A 88 -7.62 12.78 -5.32
CA ALA A 88 -8.46 12.60 -6.49
C ALA A 88 -8.63 11.11 -6.84
N VAL A 89 -9.74 10.80 -7.50
CA VAL A 89 -10.01 9.48 -8.08
C VAL A 89 -10.46 9.67 -9.52
N HIS A 90 -9.74 9.06 -10.46
CA HIS A 90 -10.05 9.11 -11.88
C HIS A 90 -10.47 7.74 -12.40
N ASP A 91 -11.44 7.71 -13.30
CA ASP A 91 -11.83 6.49 -14.02
C ASP A 91 -10.75 6.12 -15.05
N ALA A 92 -10.35 4.84 -15.10
CA ALA A 92 -9.34 4.34 -16.01
C ALA A 92 -9.66 2.90 -16.45
N GLY A 93 -10.67 2.72 -17.31
CA GLY A 93 -11.01 1.41 -17.87
C GLY A 93 -11.61 0.49 -16.80
N ASP A 94 -10.94 -0.62 -16.49
CA ASP A 94 -11.34 -1.55 -15.42
C ASP A 94 -10.70 -1.22 -14.05
N HIS A 95 -9.93 -0.13 -13.97
CA HIS A 95 -9.30 0.37 -12.76
C HIS A 95 -9.72 1.82 -12.46
N TYR A 96 -9.38 2.27 -11.26
CA TYR A 96 -9.26 3.69 -10.93
C TYR A 96 -7.79 4.11 -10.91
N ILE A 97 -7.53 5.38 -11.15
CA ILE A 97 -6.27 6.03 -10.75
C ILE A 97 -6.59 6.83 -9.49
N VAL A 98 -6.05 6.41 -8.35
CA VAL A 98 -6.24 7.08 -7.07
C VAL A 98 -4.99 7.89 -6.78
N ILE A 99 -5.14 9.20 -6.61
CA ILE A 99 -4.09 10.12 -6.21
C ILE A 99 -4.25 10.38 -4.71
N GLY A 100 -3.18 10.17 -3.95
CA GLY A 100 -3.12 10.47 -2.53
C GLY A 100 -2.17 11.62 -2.26
N ARG A 101 -2.57 12.51 -1.37
CA ARG A 101 -1.69 13.53 -0.77
C ARG A 101 -1.04 12.94 0.46
N VAL A 102 0.29 12.98 0.50
CA VAL A 102 1.07 12.48 1.64
C VAL A 102 0.97 13.47 2.79
N ASN A 103 0.57 13.00 3.97
CA ASN A 103 0.51 13.80 5.19
C ASN A 103 1.68 13.51 6.12
N ASP A 104 2.10 12.24 6.19
CA ASP A 104 3.20 11.77 7.03
C ASP A 104 3.80 10.48 6.45
N LEU A 105 5.05 10.18 6.80
CA LEU A 105 5.73 8.95 6.40
C LEU A 105 6.92 8.66 7.32
N ASP A 106 7.30 7.38 7.36
CA ASP A 106 8.59 6.96 7.90
C ASP A 106 9.15 5.80 7.07
N ALA A 107 10.47 5.60 7.14
CA ALA A 107 11.16 4.56 6.39
C ALA A 107 12.39 4.01 7.13
N ASP A 108 12.53 2.68 7.11
CA ASP A 108 13.75 1.97 7.47
C ASP A 108 14.65 1.79 6.24
N SER A 109 15.65 2.66 6.13
CA SER A 109 16.64 2.63 5.05
C SER A 109 17.54 1.38 5.02
N THR A 110 17.50 0.54 6.04
CA THR A 110 18.31 -0.69 6.13
C THR A 110 17.57 -1.94 5.64
N ALA A 111 16.24 -1.88 5.53
CA ALA A 111 15.41 -3.01 5.14
C ALA A 111 15.36 -3.18 3.60
N ALA A 112 15.44 -4.43 3.14
CA ALA A 112 15.28 -4.75 1.72
C ALA A 112 13.80 -4.95 1.36
N PRO A 113 13.30 -4.38 0.26
CA PRO A 113 11.89 -4.51 -0.14
C PRO A 113 11.56 -5.89 -0.67
N LEU A 114 10.30 -6.27 -0.54
CA LEU A 114 9.71 -7.40 -1.26
C LEU A 114 9.49 -7.01 -2.73
N LEU A 115 9.97 -7.84 -3.66
CA LEU A 115 9.77 -7.62 -5.09
C LEU A 115 8.75 -8.61 -5.64
N PHE A 116 7.86 -8.14 -6.50
CA PHE A 116 6.97 -8.97 -7.29
C PHE A 116 7.28 -8.83 -8.78
N PHE A 117 7.83 -9.88 -9.38
CA PHE A 117 8.27 -9.87 -10.78
C PHE A 117 8.03 -11.24 -11.42
N ARG A 118 7.51 -11.26 -12.66
CA ARG A 118 7.13 -12.49 -13.38
C ARG A 118 6.21 -13.40 -12.57
N SER A 119 5.24 -12.79 -11.89
CA SER A 119 4.27 -13.47 -11.03
C SER A 119 4.91 -14.25 -9.87
N ARG A 120 6.09 -13.84 -9.40
CA ARG A 120 6.83 -14.47 -8.31
C ARG A 120 7.38 -13.42 -7.35
N TYR A 121 7.53 -13.82 -6.09
CA TYR A 121 8.29 -13.05 -5.12
C TYR A 121 9.78 -13.19 -5.38
N ASN A 122 10.49 -12.07 -5.27
CA ASN A 122 11.94 -11.96 -5.49
C ASN A 122 12.56 -11.05 -4.43
N HIS A 123 13.88 -11.07 -4.36
CA HIS A 123 14.70 -10.22 -3.51
C HIS A 123 15.73 -9.48 -4.35
N LEU A 124 16.19 -8.33 -3.85
CA LEU A 124 17.38 -7.66 -4.39
C LEU A 124 18.61 -8.51 -4.08
N VAL A 125 19.53 -8.56 -5.04
CA VAL A 125 20.88 -9.10 -4.83
C VAL A 125 21.81 -7.89 -4.67
N SER A 126 22.67 -7.90 -3.65
CA SER A 126 23.67 -6.85 -3.50
C SER A 126 24.58 -6.79 -4.73
N ALA A 127 24.88 -5.58 -5.20
CA ALA A 127 25.83 -5.35 -6.27
C ALA A 127 27.26 -5.68 -5.85
#